data_AF-A0A529Y7T5-F1
#
_entry.id   AF-A0A529Y7T5-F1
#
_cell.length_a   1.000
_cell.length_b   1.000
_cell.length_c   1.000
_cell.angle_alpha   90.00
_cell.angle_beta   90.00
_cell.angle_gamma   90.00
#
_symmetry.space_group_name_H-M   'P 1'
#
loop_
_entity.id
_entity.type
_entity.pdbx_description
1 polymer ?
#
loop_
_entity_poly.entity_id
_entity_poly.type
_entity_poly.pdbx_seq_one_letter_code
_entity_poly.pdbx_strand_id
1 'polypeptide(L)'
;AQGWQFDIAVIRAGGQVYRLLTAAPSASASLDPVARSVSGSFRVLTPAEKAALKPLHIRVVTVQAGQTMGSLAAQMVGVDRKLDLFRVLNAMSPGASVSAGDKVKIVTDK
;
A
#
# COMPACT_ATOMS: atom_id res chain seq x y z
N ALA A 1 13.89 -23.56 13.66
CA ALA A 1 12.43 -23.64 13.58
C ALA A 1 12.07 -24.94 12.88
N GLN A 2 11.52 -25.93 13.59
CA GLN A 2 11.08 -27.18 12.97
C GLN A 2 9.84 -26.89 12.10
N GLY A 3 9.76 -27.47 10.90
CA GLY A 3 8.59 -27.37 10.02
C GLY A 3 8.62 -26.26 8.96
N TRP A 4 9.73 -25.54 8.78
CA TRP A 4 9.87 -24.49 7.76
C TRP A 4 11.12 -24.68 6.91
N GLN A 5 11.00 -24.32 5.64
CA GLN A 5 12.09 -24.21 4.66
C GLN A 5 12.16 -22.77 4.14
N PHE A 6 13.36 -22.36 3.75
CA PHE A 6 13.65 -20.97 3.39
C PHE A 6 14.51 -20.90 2.13
N ASP A 7 14.20 -19.92 1.28
CA ASP A 7 15.08 -19.45 0.21
C ASP A 7 15.49 -17.99 0.49
N ILE A 8 16.75 -17.67 0.25
CA ILE A 8 17.30 -16.33 0.45
C ILE A 8 17.94 -15.85 -0.86
N ALA A 9 17.25 -14.94 -1.54
CA ALA A 9 17.81 -14.22 -2.68
C ALA A 9 18.48 -12.91 -2.23
N VAL A 10 19.70 -12.68 -2.71
CA VAL A 10 20.47 -11.46 -2.44
C VAL A 10 20.69 -10.71 -3.74
N ILE A 11 20.19 -9.48 -3.81
CA ILE A 11 20.27 -8.63 -5.00
C ILE A 11 21.04 -7.37 -4.66
N ARG A 12 22.04 -7.02 -5.47
CA ARG A 12 22.80 -5.77 -5.34
C ARG A 12 22.34 -4.79 -6.40
N ALA A 13 21.82 -3.64 -5.98
CA ALA A 13 21.31 -2.63 -6.88
C ALA A 13 21.38 -1.23 -6.26
N GLY A 14 21.79 -0.22 -7.03
CA GLY A 14 21.80 1.18 -6.59
C GLY A 14 22.63 1.44 -5.32
N GLY A 15 23.73 0.71 -5.12
CA GLY A 15 24.55 0.80 -3.90
C GLY A 15 23.95 0.14 -2.67
N GLN A 16 22.78 -0.51 -2.78
CA GLN A 16 22.09 -1.20 -1.69
C GLN A 16 22.09 -2.71 -1.91
N VAL A 17 21.87 -3.44 -0.81
CA VAL A 17 21.67 -4.90 -0.81
C VAL A 17 20.23 -5.19 -0.40
N TYR A 18 19.48 -5.81 -1.29
CA TYR A 18 18.13 -6.30 -1.03
C TYR A 18 18.19 -7.78 -0.70
N ARG A 19 17.62 -8.17 0.44
CA ARG A 19 17.49 -9.56 0.87
C ARG A 19 16.02 -9.95 0.81
N LEU A 20 15.68 -10.88 -0.05
CA LEU A 20 14.33 -11.41 -0.17
C LEU A 20 14.33 -12.78 0.49
N LEU A 21 13.52 -12.94 1.54
CA LEU A 21 13.38 -14.18 2.28
C LEU A 21 12.03 -14.78 1.91
N THR A 22 12.03 -15.93 1.25
CA THR A 22 10.82 -16.71 1.02
C THR A 22 10.79 -17.85 2.02
N ALA A 23 9.69 -17.98 2.77
CA ALA A 23 9.50 -19.03 3.75
C ALA A 23 8.26 -19.84 3.37
N ALA A 24 8.38 -21.17 3.44
CA ALA A 24 7.25 -22.07 3.24
C ALA A 24 7.29 -23.21 4.27
N PRO A 25 6.14 -23.85 4.57
CA PRO A 25 6.13 -25.08 5.35
C PRO A 25 7.05 -26.13 4.71
N SER A 26 7.72 -26.96 5.51
CA SER A 26 8.69 -27.96 5.02
C SER A 26 8.10 -28.99 4.06
N ALA A 27 6.78 -29.21 4.10
CA ALA A 27 6.06 -30.09 3.18
C ALA A 27 5.70 -29.42 1.83
N SER A 28 5.96 -28.11 1.68
CA SER A 28 5.61 -27.37 0.46
C SER A 28 6.56 -27.70 -0.69
N ALA A 29 6.02 -28.04 -1.86
CA ALA A 29 6.79 -28.18 -3.09
C ALA A 29 6.97 -26.86 -3.87
N SER A 30 6.38 -25.75 -3.38
CA SER A 30 6.33 -24.48 -4.10
C SER A 30 7.38 -23.44 -3.69
N LEU A 31 8.26 -23.75 -2.73
CA LEU A 31 9.25 -22.79 -2.23
C LEU A 31 10.10 -22.23 -3.38
N ASP A 32 10.81 -23.10 -4.10
CA ASP A 32 11.72 -22.75 -5.19
C ASP A 32 11.05 -21.95 -6.32
N PRO A 33 9.93 -22.40 -6.93
CA PRO A 33 9.32 -21.66 -8.03
C PRO A 33 8.81 -20.28 -7.58
N VAL A 34 8.28 -20.16 -6.36
CA VAL A 34 7.84 -18.87 -5.80
C VAL A 34 9.04 -17.96 -5.55
N ALA A 35 10.08 -18.45 -4.90
CA ALA A 35 11.28 -17.68 -4.60
C ALA A 35 11.97 -17.17 -5.88
N ARG A 36 12.05 -18.00 -6.92
CA ARG A 36 12.56 -17.61 -8.25
C ARG A 36 11.66 -16.60 -8.94
N SER A 37 10.35 -16.76 -8.89
CA SER A 37 9.40 -15.79 -9.47
C SER A 37 9.54 -14.42 -8.80
N VAL A 38 9.64 -14.39 -7.47
CA VAL A 38 9.78 -13.16 -6.69
C VAL A 38 11.12 -12.48 -6.98
N SER A 39 12.24 -13.20 -6.85
CA SER A 39 13.57 -12.65 -7.11
C SER A 39 13.77 -12.24 -8.57
N GLY A 40 13.26 -13.01 -9.53
CA GLY A 40 13.31 -12.71 -10.97
C GLY A 40 12.43 -11.53 -11.40
N SER A 41 11.42 -11.18 -10.60
CA SER A 41 10.60 -9.98 -10.84
C SER A 41 11.28 -8.67 -10.42
N PHE A 42 12.40 -8.74 -9.70
CA PHE A 42 13.10 -7.57 -9.22
C PHE A 42 13.69 -6.78 -10.39
N ARG A 43 13.41 -5.48 -10.41
CA ARG A 43 14.05 -4.53 -11.32
C ARG A 43 14.20 -3.18 -10.67
N VAL A 44 15.26 -2.47 -11.05
CA VAL A 44 15.44 -1.07 -10.65
C VAL A 44 14.57 -0.20 -11.56
N LEU A 45 13.80 0.70 -10.96
CA LEU A 45 13.02 1.68 -11.70
C LEU A 45 13.93 2.64 -12.47
N THR A 46 13.59 2.92 -13.72
CA THR A 46 14.23 3.95 -14.54
C THR A 46 13.98 5.35 -13.96
N PRO A 47 14.77 6.37 -14.32
CA PRO A 47 14.50 7.75 -13.91
C PRO A 47 13.10 8.24 -14.28
N ALA A 48 12.60 7.86 -15.46
CA ALA A 48 11.25 8.21 -15.91
C ALA A 48 10.17 7.54 -15.04
N GLU A 49 10.33 6.26 -14.72
CA GLU A 49 9.41 5.56 -13.82
C GLU A 49 9.42 6.14 -12.41
N LYS A 50 10.60 6.53 -11.90
CA LYS A 50 10.72 7.22 -10.61
C LYS A 50 10.04 8.59 -10.62
N ALA A 51 10.17 9.36 -11.70
CA ALA A 51 9.51 10.65 -11.83
C ALA A 51 7.99 10.53 -11.99
N ALA A 52 7.53 9.42 -12.59
CA ALA A 52 6.11 9.11 -12.73
C ALA A 52 5.48 8.56 -11.44
N LEU A 53 6.28 8.05 -10.49
CA LEU A 53 5.81 7.74 -9.15
C LEU A 53 5.40 9.04 -8.46
N LYS A 54 4.11 9.33 -8.48
CA LYS A 54 3.52 10.32 -7.58
C LYS A 54 3.14 9.61 -6.29
N PRO A 55 3.97 9.71 -5.22
CA PRO A 55 3.67 9.02 -3.98
C PRO A 55 2.30 9.46 -3.45
N LEU A 56 1.55 8.51 -2.92
CA LEU A 56 0.31 8.80 -2.23
C LEU A 56 0.64 9.48 -0.90
N HIS A 57 -0.02 10.60 -0.63
CA HIS A 57 0.09 11.34 0.62
C HIS A 57 -1.25 11.32 1.36
N ILE A 58 -1.19 11.37 2.69
CA ILE A 58 -2.36 11.71 3.50
C ILE A 58 -2.48 13.23 3.51
N ARG A 59 -3.60 13.75 3.03
CA ARG A 59 -3.93 15.18 3.10
C ARG A 59 -5.11 15.40 4.02
N VAL A 60 -5.06 16.49 4.78
CA VAL A 60 -6.19 16.93 5.60
C VAL A 60 -6.97 17.98 4.80
N VAL A 61 -8.23 17.68 4.51
CA VAL A 61 -9.15 18.57 3.78
C VAL A 61 -10.25 19.07 4.71
N THR A 62 -10.75 20.27 4.45
CA THR A 62 -11.94 20.79 5.13
C THR A 62 -13.18 20.35 4.37
N VAL A 63 -14.12 19.72 5.08
CA VAL A 63 -15.43 19.35 4.54
C VAL A 63 -16.20 20.60 4.16
N GLN A 64 -16.63 20.68 2.91
CA GLN A 64 -17.45 21.76 2.36
C GLN A 64 -18.94 21.45 2.51
N ALA A 65 -19.78 22.48 2.45
CA ALA A 65 -21.23 22.31 2.47
C ALA A 65 -21.69 21.35 1.35
N GLY A 66 -22.56 20.39 1.70
CA GLY A 66 -23.08 19.38 0.77
C GLY A 66 -22.15 18.20 0.49
N GLN A 67 -20.91 18.18 1.02
CA GLN A 67 -20.06 17.00 0.94
C GLN A 67 -20.52 15.91 1.91
N THR A 68 -20.34 14.65 1.51
CA THR A 68 -20.64 13.46 2.29
C THR A 68 -19.39 12.64 2.45
N MET A 69 -19.38 11.66 3.37
CA MET A 69 -18.29 10.69 3.46
C MET A 69 -18.03 9.99 2.11
N GLY A 70 -19.10 9.70 1.35
CA GLY A 70 -18.99 9.09 0.02
C GLY A 70 -18.26 9.99 -0.98
N SER A 71 -18.62 11.27 -1.05
CA SER A 71 -17.97 12.20 -1.98
C SER A 71 -16.54 12.56 -1.57
N LEU A 72 -16.22 12.54 -0.27
CA LEU A 72 -14.86 12.71 0.24
C LEU A 72 -14.00 11.47 -0.02
N ALA A 73 -14.51 10.27 0.26
CA ALA A 73 -13.83 9.02 -0.03
C ALA A 73 -13.57 8.83 -1.53
N ALA A 74 -14.49 9.27 -2.39
CA ALA A 74 -14.32 9.21 -3.84
C ALA A 74 -13.10 10.00 -4.35
N GLN A 75 -12.68 11.05 -3.63
CA GLN A 75 -11.48 11.83 -3.95
C GLN A 75 -10.18 11.08 -3.68
N MET A 76 -10.21 9.99 -2.90
CA MET A 76 -9.04 9.19 -2.61
C MET A 76 -8.57 8.46 -3.88
N VAL A 77 -7.26 8.37 -4.10
CA VAL A 77 -6.68 7.67 -5.27
C VAL A 77 -5.70 6.59 -4.82
N GLY A 78 -5.49 5.58 -5.67
CA GLY A 78 -4.56 4.49 -5.41
C GLY A 78 -4.93 3.58 -4.23
N VAL A 79 -6.21 3.55 -3.84
CA VAL A 79 -6.71 2.75 -2.71
C VAL A 79 -8.04 2.09 -3.04
N ASP A 80 -8.21 0.87 -2.55
CA ASP A 80 -9.44 0.08 -2.67
C ASP A 80 -10.37 0.33 -1.47
N ARG A 81 -11.65 -0.09 -1.60
CA ARG A 81 -12.68 0.04 -0.55
C ARG A 81 -12.71 1.44 0.09
N LYS A 82 -12.66 2.48 -0.75
CA LYS A 82 -12.37 3.87 -0.34
C LYS A 82 -13.19 4.36 0.84
N LEU A 83 -14.50 4.05 0.88
CA LEU A 83 -15.37 4.49 1.97
C LEU A 83 -15.04 3.81 3.30
N ASP A 84 -14.70 2.53 3.29
CA ASP A 84 -14.27 1.81 4.49
C ASP A 84 -12.92 2.32 4.98
N LEU A 85 -11.96 2.50 4.05
CA LEU A 85 -10.66 3.06 4.38
C LEU A 85 -10.78 4.49 4.92
N PHE A 86 -11.63 5.32 4.32
CA PHE A 86 -11.89 6.69 4.78
C PHE A 86 -12.35 6.70 6.24
N ARG A 87 -13.28 5.81 6.62
CA ARG A 87 -13.76 5.69 8.00
C ARG A 87 -12.64 5.30 8.95
N VAL A 88 -11.87 4.27 8.60
CA VAL A 88 -10.74 3.80 9.41
C VAL A 88 -9.69 4.91 9.58
N LEU A 89 -9.30 5.56 8.48
CA LEU A 89 -8.29 6.62 8.45
C LEU A 89 -8.68 7.82 9.33
N ASN A 90 -9.98 8.12 9.40
CA ASN A 90 -10.54 9.20 10.18
C ASN A 90 -11.07 8.77 11.57
N ALA A 91 -10.78 7.53 11.99
CA ALA A 91 -11.22 6.98 13.27
C ALA A 91 -12.75 7.11 13.50
N MET A 92 -13.55 6.91 12.45
CA MET A 92 -15.00 7.07 12.50
C MET A 92 -15.68 5.81 13.05
N SER A 93 -16.51 5.99 14.09
CA SER A 93 -17.39 4.96 14.62
C SER A 93 -18.53 4.60 13.64
N PRO A 94 -19.16 3.41 13.80
CA PRO A 94 -20.39 3.10 13.08
C PRO A 94 -21.45 4.18 13.30
N GLY A 95 -22.05 4.68 12.20
CA GLY A 95 -23.05 5.74 12.24
C GLY A 95 -22.51 7.18 12.31
N ALA A 96 -21.20 7.37 12.42
CA ALA A 96 -20.60 8.71 12.35
C ALA A 96 -20.86 9.37 10.99
N SER A 97 -21.00 10.70 11.00
CA SER A 97 -21.15 11.54 9.82
C SER A 97 -20.09 12.65 9.80
N VAL A 98 -20.03 13.38 8.69
CA VAL A 98 -19.19 14.56 8.53
C VAL A 98 -20.07 15.80 8.46
N SER A 99 -19.59 16.90 9.02
CA SER A 99 -20.21 18.23 8.98
C SER A 99 -19.32 19.21 8.23
N ALA A 100 -19.92 20.24 7.64
CA ALA A 100 -19.16 21.31 7.02
C ALA A 100 -18.23 21.98 8.05
N GLY A 101 -16.97 22.21 7.69
CA GLY A 101 -15.93 22.71 8.58
C GLY A 101 -15.03 21.61 9.17
N ASP A 102 -15.48 20.35 9.22
CA ASP A 102 -14.68 19.24 9.74
C ASP A 102 -13.38 19.08 8.95
N LYS A 103 -12.32 18.66 9.65
CA LYS A 103 -11.04 18.30 9.04
C LYS A 103 -10.96 16.77 8.93
N VAL A 104 -10.86 16.28 7.71
CA VAL A 104 -10.77 14.84 7.42
C VAL A 104 -9.55 14.52 6.58
N LYS A 105 -9.02 13.33 6.77
CA LYS A 105 -7.86 12.77 6.07
C LYS A 105 -8.33 12.02 4.83
N ILE A 106 -7.64 12.22 3.72
CA ILE A 106 -7.79 11.47 2.47
C ILE A 106 -6.42 11.03 1.96
N VAL A 107 -6.36 9.92 1.21
CA VAL A 107 -5.15 9.46 0.52
C VAL A 107 -5.17 9.92 -0.93
N THR A 108 -4.20 10.72 -1.35
CA THR A 108 -4.15 11.27 -2.71
C THR A 108 -2.71 11.57 -3.15
N ASP A 109 -2.46 11.52 -4.46
CA ASP A 109 -1.21 11.96 -5.09
C ASP A 109 -1.26 13.41 -5.61
N LYS A 110 -2.36 14.12 -5.31
CA LYS A 110 -2.65 15.51 -5.71
C LYS A 110 -2.69 16.45 -4.51
#